data_AF-A0ABD2JHW7-F1
#
_entry.id   AF-A0ABD2JHW7-F1
#
_cell.length_a   1.000
_cell.length_b   1.000
_cell.length_c   1.000
_cell.angle_alpha   90.00
_cell.angle_beta   90.00
_cell.angle_gamma   90.00
#
_symmetry.space_group_name_H-M   'P 1'
#
loop_
_entity.id
_entity.type
_entity.pdbx_description
1 polymer ?
#
loop_
_entity_poly.entity_id
_entity_poly.type
_entity_poly.pdbx_seq_one_letter_code
_entity_poly.pdbx_strand_id
1 'polypeptide(L)'
;MTSPCIDVGNLLLIDVETDAEDLASSNSERINELTSKNAQLLFNQIWKLPRKIVQDATCSQLPEYTYGLPREKPIPKPKEPTKWEKFARAKGITKKKDRKVWDKTTQEWKPKYGYRRAENQSKEWLIEIPDQKDPYKDYFAEKAEEKREKNNKQELQRLKNISRASNKSKVPTGNRKVFKD
;
A
#
# COMPACT_ATOMS: atom_id res chain seq x y z
N MET A 1 -3.80 49.50 6.57
CA MET A 1 -3.09 48.67 5.59
C MET A 1 -2.97 47.28 6.15
N THR A 2 -3.85 46.41 5.68
CA THR A 2 -3.87 44.99 6.05
C THR A 2 -2.77 44.31 5.25
N SER A 3 -1.84 43.63 5.92
CA SER A 3 -0.78 42.90 5.21
C SER A 3 -1.39 41.77 4.37
N PRO A 4 -0.92 41.57 3.12
CA PRO A 4 -1.40 40.48 2.28
C PRO A 4 -1.05 39.12 2.90
N CYS A 5 -1.91 38.12 2.69
CA CYS A 5 -1.65 36.75 3.13
C CYS A 5 -0.72 36.08 2.12
N ILE A 6 0.44 35.59 2.58
CA ILE A 6 1.47 35.00 1.71
C ILE A 6 1.69 33.54 2.12
N ASP A 7 1.41 32.60 1.22
CA ASP A 7 1.72 31.17 1.36
C ASP A 7 2.84 30.82 0.37
N VAL A 8 4.08 30.86 0.86
CA VAL A 8 5.27 30.59 0.05
C VAL A 8 5.34 29.12 -0.38
N GLY A 9 4.71 28.19 0.35
CA GLY A 9 4.70 26.77 -0.01
C GLY A 9 3.94 26.50 -1.33
N ASN A 10 2.86 27.25 -1.57
CA ASN A 10 2.09 27.20 -2.81
C ASN A 10 2.44 28.33 -3.79
N LEU A 11 3.45 29.15 -3.49
CA LEU A 11 3.79 30.37 -4.24
C LEU A 11 2.57 31.30 -4.44
N LEU A 12 1.75 31.41 -3.40
CA LEU A 12 0.47 32.10 -3.42
C LEU A 12 0.55 33.39 -2.59
N LEU A 13 -0.01 34.47 -3.13
CA LEU A 13 -0.27 35.71 -2.41
C LEU A 13 -1.73 36.08 -2.61
N ILE A 14 -2.43 36.32 -1.49
CA ILE A 14 -3.82 36.75 -1.46
C ILE A 14 -3.83 38.20 -0.96
N ASP A 15 -4.13 39.10 -1.88
CA ASP A 15 -4.33 40.51 -1.60
C ASP A 15 -5.80 40.76 -1.25
N VAL A 16 -6.06 41.19 -0.02
CA VAL A 16 -7.41 41.41 0.52
C VAL A 16 -7.87 42.85 0.33
N GLU A 17 -6.97 43.77 -0.06
CA GLU A 17 -7.29 45.20 -0.17
C GLU A 17 -7.91 45.57 -1.52
N THR A 18 -7.85 44.70 -2.53
CA THR A 18 -8.34 45.00 -3.88
C THR A 18 -9.76 44.47 -4.09
N ASP A 19 -10.73 45.37 -4.31
CA ASP A 19 -12.10 45.01 -4.65
C ASP A 19 -12.20 44.50 -6.11
N ALA A 20 -13.02 43.46 -6.32
CA ALA A 20 -13.17 42.82 -7.62
C ALA A 20 -13.83 43.73 -8.67
N GLU A 21 -14.72 44.63 -8.23
CA GLU A 21 -15.43 45.59 -9.11
C GLU A 21 -14.49 46.70 -9.60
N ASP A 22 -13.61 47.19 -8.73
CA ASP A 22 -12.55 48.13 -9.07
C ASP A 22 -11.55 47.50 -10.05
N LEU A 23 -11.23 46.22 -9.88
CA LEU A 23 -10.33 45.51 -10.79
C LEU A 23 -10.97 45.27 -12.16
N ALA A 24 -12.27 44.96 -12.21
CA ALA A 24 -12.99 44.71 -13.45
C ALA A 24 -13.17 45.98 -14.32
N SER A 25 -13.22 47.16 -13.70
CA SER A 25 -13.31 48.46 -14.38
C SER A 25 -11.95 49.09 -14.67
N SER A 26 -10.85 48.47 -14.21
CA SER A 26 -9.48 49.00 -14.32
C SER A 26 -8.83 48.73 -15.68
N ASN A 27 -7.97 49.66 -16.10
CA ASN A 27 -7.10 49.50 -17.27
C ASN A 27 -5.99 48.45 -17.04
N SER A 28 -5.48 47.88 -18.13
CA SER A 28 -4.39 46.88 -18.12
C SER A 28 -3.13 47.37 -17.39
N GLU A 29 -2.80 48.66 -17.51
CA GLU A 29 -1.64 49.27 -16.83
C GLU A 29 -1.76 49.17 -15.30
N ARG A 30 -2.92 49.49 -14.74
CA ARG A 30 -3.19 49.40 -13.30
C ARG A 30 -3.11 47.96 -12.79
N ILE A 31 -3.63 47.01 -13.57
CA ILE A 31 -3.54 45.56 -13.25
C ILE A 31 -2.07 45.13 -13.21
N ASN A 32 -1.27 45.55 -14.19
CA ASN A 32 0.15 45.24 -14.23
C ASN A 32 0.93 45.86 -13.06
N GLU A 33 0.62 47.11 -12.69
CA GLU A 33 1.24 47.76 -11.53
C GLU A 33 0.93 47.01 -10.22
N LEU A 34 -0.34 46.65 -10.00
CA LEU A 34 -0.76 45.88 -8.81
C LEU A 34 -0.11 44.49 -8.79
N THR A 35 -0.16 43.78 -9.92
CA THR A 35 0.43 42.44 -10.04
C THR A 35 1.95 42.49 -9.83
N SER A 36 2.63 43.50 -10.36
CA SER A 36 4.08 43.69 -10.18
C SER A 36 4.43 43.95 -8.72
N LYS A 37 3.66 44.81 -8.03
CA LYS A 37 3.83 45.07 -6.58
C LYS A 37 3.63 43.79 -5.76
N ASN A 38 2.59 43.03 -6.05
CA ASN A 38 2.29 41.77 -5.36
C ASN A 38 3.35 40.69 -5.64
N ALA A 39 3.81 40.55 -6.88
CA ALA A 39 4.90 39.65 -7.24
C ALA A 39 6.20 40.02 -6.51
N GLN A 40 6.53 41.31 -6.42
CA GLN A 40 7.70 41.79 -5.67
C GLN A 40 7.64 41.33 -4.20
N LEU A 41 6.49 41.47 -3.54
CA LEU A 41 6.30 41.04 -2.16
C LEU A 41 6.49 39.52 -2.00
N LEU A 42 5.97 38.73 -2.95
CA LEU A 42 6.13 37.27 -2.96
C LEU A 42 7.61 36.87 -3.11
N PHE A 43 8.33 37.43 -4.09
CA PHE A 43 9.75 37.14 -4.31
C PHE A 43 10.62 37.58 -3.14
N ASN A 44 10.31 38.71 -2.51
CA ASN A 44 11.00 39.17 -1.30
C ASN A 44 10.89 38.14 -0.16
N GLN A 45 9.81 37.37 -0.07
CA GLN A 45 9.70 36.28 0.91
C GLN A 45 10.44 35.03 0.45
N ILE A 46 10.37 34.67 -0.84
CA ILE A 46 11.09 33.52 -1.41
C ILE A 46 12.61 33.67 -1.24
N TRP A 47 13.16 34.87 -1.43
CA TRP A 47 14.59 35.12 -1.29
C TRP A 47 15.11 35.10 0.15
N LYS A 48 14.23 35.17 1.16
CA LYS A 48 14.60 34.96 2.56
C LYS A 48 14.77 33.48 2.93
N LEU A 49 14.30 32.56 2.09
CA LEU A 49 14.35 31.13 2.36
C LEU A 49 15.77 30.55 2.21
N PRO A 50 16.07 29.44 2.91
CA PRO A 50 17.36 28.78 2.77
C PRO A 50 17.54 28.21 1.36
N ARG A 51 18.73 28.42 0.79
CA ARG A 51 19.11 27.96 -0.56
C ARG A 51 19.97 26.70 -0.51
N LYS A 52 19.76 25.81 -1.47
CA LYS A 52 20.55 24.58 -1.67
C LYS A 52 20.93 24.46 -3.13
N ILE A 53 22.16 24.02 -3.40
CA ILE A 53 22.60 23.68 -4.74
C ILE A 53 22.21 22.23 -5.04
N VAL A 54 21.46 22.01 -6.11
CA VAL A 54 21.03 20.69 -6.59
C VAL A 54 21.34 20.62 -8.08
N GLN A 55 22.17 19.66 -8.50
CA GLN A 55 22.56 19.48 -9.91
C GLN A 55 23.07 20.80 -10.54
N ASP A 56 23.99 21.48 -9.86
CA ASP A 56 24.58 22.77 -10.26
C ASP A 56 23.60 23.96 -10.37
N ALA A 57 22.33 23.78 -10.01
CA ALA A 57 21.33 24.85 -9.90
C ALA A 57 21.12 25.29 -8.44
N THR A 58 21.02 26.60 -8.20
CA THR A 58 20.67 27.14 -6.88
C THR A 58 19.15 27.15 -6.72
N CYS A 59 18.63 26.38 -5.77
CA CYS A 59 17.20 26.24 -5.49
C CYS A 59 16.87 26.72 -4.06
N SER A 60 15.76 27.43 -3.88
CA SER A 60 15.21 27.74 -2.55
C SER A 60 14.45 26.55 -1.98
N GLN A 61 14.57 26.31 -0.67
CA GLN A 61 13.80 25.27 0.03
C GLN A 61 12.46 25.85 0.48
N LEU A 62 11.37 25.40 -0.16
CA LEU A 62 10.02 25.83 0.17
C LEU A 62 9.52 25.12 1.45
N PRO A 63 8.78 25.83 2.34
CA PRO A 63 8.13 25.23 3.50
C PRO A 63 6.90 24.39 3.10
N GLU A 64 6.30 23.69 4.06
CA GLU A 64 4.98 23.07 3.86
C GLU A 64 3.93 24.14 3.54
N TYR A 65 2.97 23.78 2.69
CA TYR A 65 1.89 24.68 2.28
C TYR A 65 1.00 25.02 3.47
N THR A 66 0.57 26.29 3.55
CA THR A 66 -0.38 26.74 4.58
C THR A 66 -1.82 26.67 4.07
N TYR A 67 -2.03 26.89 2.77
CA TYR A 67 -3.36 26.87 2.17
C TYR A 67 -3.88 25.43 2.01
N GLY A 68 -4.92 25.09 2.77
CA GLY A 68 -5.51 23.75 2.80
C GLY A 68 -6.33 23.46 1.54
N LEU A 69 -5.80 22.63 0.64
CA LEU A 69 -6.55 22.13 -0.52
C LEU A 69 -7.29 20.83 -0.19
N PRO A 70 -8.53 20.63 -0.71
CA PRO A 70 -9.24 19.38 -0.53
C PRO A 70 -8.50 18.25 -1.27
N ARG A 71 -8.45 17.08 -0.64
CA ARG A 71 -7.88 15.89 -1.27
C ARG A 71 -8.77 15.41 -2.41
N GLU A 72 -8.16 15.00 -3.52
CA GLU A 72 -8.86 14.33 -4.62
C GLU A 72 -9.50 13.00 -4.17
N LYS A 73 -8.77 12.24 -3.34
CA LYS A 73 -9.18 10.91 -2.89
C LYS A 73 -9.38 10.86 -1.39
N PRO A 74 -10.41 10.13 -0.91
CA PRO A 74 -10.60 9.92 0.51
C PRO A 74 -9.38 9.21 1.09
N ILE A 75 -9.17 9.42 2.40
CA ILE A 75 -8.12 8.74 3.13
C ILE A 75 -8.35 7.23 2.99
N PRO A 76 -7.32 6.44 2.63
CA PRO A 76 -7.45 5.00 2.54
C PRO A 76 -7.99 4.42 3.85
N LYS A 77 -9.15 3.76 3.78
CA LYS A 77 -9.74 3.12 4.95
C LYS A 77 -8.79 2.05 5.49
N PRO A 78 -8.66 1.90 6.82
CA PRO A 78 -7.84 0.84 7.39
C PRO A 78 -8.36 -0.51 6.89
N LYS A 79 -7.44 -1.41 6.54
CA LYS A 79 -7.80 -2.74 6.05
C LYS A 79 -8.53 -3.50 7.15
N GLU A 80 -9.69 -4.07 6.82
CA GLU A 80 -10.38 -4.95 7.75
C GLU A 80 -9.50 -6.17 8.08
N PRO A 81 -9.37 -6.54 9.36
CA PRO A 81 -8.58 -7.70 9.74
C PRO A 81 -9.20 -8.97 9.17
N THR A 82 -8.36 -9.83 8.59
CA THR A 82 -8.75 -11.13 8.05
C THR A 82 -9.27 -12.05 9.16
N LYS A 83 -10.00 -13.11 8.79
CA LYS A 83 -10.49 -14.11 9.77
C LYS A 83 -9.35 -14.69 10.62
N TRP A 84 -8.19 -14.92 10.00
CA TRP A 84 -7.02 -15.44 10.70
C TRP A 84 -6.42 -14.42 11.67
N GLU A 85 -6.33 -13.14 11.28
CA GLU A 85 -5.82 -12.09 12.18
C GLU A 85 -6.74 -11.87 13.38
N LYS A 86 -8.07 -11.92 13.18
CA LYS A 86 -9.04 -11.89 14.28
C LYS A 86 -8.82 -13.05 15.25
N PHE A 87 -8.61 -14.26 14.72
CA PHE A 87 -8.34 -15.45 15.52
C PHE A 87 -6.98 -15.39 16.24
N ALA A 88 -5.92 -14.99 15.53
CA ALA A 88 -4.58 -14.87 16.07
C ALA A 88 -4.54 -13.85 17.20
N ARG A 89 -5.23 -12.70 17.04
CA ARG A 89 -5.37 -11.69 18.09
C ARG A 89 -6.11 -12.23 19.31
N ALA A 90 -7.23 -12.94 19.10
CA ALA A 90 -8.00 -13.53 20.20
C ALA A 90 -7.22 -14.60 20.98
N LYS A 91 -6.32 -15.33 20.30
CA LYS A 91 -5.47 -16.35 20.92
C LYS A 91 -4.08 -15.86 21.35
N GLY A 92 -3.75 -14.58 21.15
CA GLY A 92 -2.40 -14.06 21.42
C GLY A 92 -1.29 -14.71 20.58
N ILE A 93 -1.62 -15.24 19.39
CA ILE A 93 -0.65 -15.90 18.52
C ILE A 93 0.21 -14.84 17.84
N THR A 94 1.49 -14.80 18.18
CA THR A 94 2.48 -13.93 17.54
C THR A 94 3.21 -14.65 16.42
N LYS A 95 3.46 -13.93 15.31
CA LYS A 95 4.15 -14.50 14.15
C LYS A 95 5.67 -14.38 14.33
N LYS A 96 6.37 -15.52 14.45
CA LYS A 96 7.84 -15.58 14.32
C LYS A 96 8.22 -15.53 12.84
N LYS A 97 9.26 -14.77 12.49
CA LYS A 97 9.66 -14.50 11.09
C LYS A 97 11.06 -15.06 10.78
N ASP A 98 11.28 -16.33 11.07
CA ASP A 98 12.51 -17.00 10.70
C ASP A 98 12.49 -17.44 9.24
N ARG A 99 13.53 -17.05 8.50
CA ARG A 99 13.65 -17.30 7.05
C ARG A 99 14.38 -18.60 6.73
N LYS A 100 15.27 -19.04 7.61
CA LYS A 100 16.11 -20.22 7.44
C LYS A 100 15.71 -21.31 8.43
N VAL A 101 15.88 -22.56 8.01
CA VAL A 101 15.67 -23.77 8.81
C VAL A 101 16.94 -24.60 8.72
N TRP A 102 17.37 -25.17 9.83
CA TRP A 102 18.52 -26.06 9.88
C TRP A 102 18.19 -27.38 9.19
N ASP A 103 18.92 -27.72 8.14
CA ASP A 103 18.79 -28.99 7.43
C ASP A 103 19.76 -30.00 8.05
N LYS A 104 19.22 -31.03 8.72
CA LYS A 104 20.02 -32.04 9.44
C LYS A 104 20.90 -32.87 8.50
N THR A 105 20.47 -33.08 7.26
CA THR A 105 21.18 -33.93 6.30
C THR A 105 22.42 -33.25 5.75
N THR A 106 22.32 -31.95 5.46
CA THR A 106 23.44 -31.17 4.91
C THR A 106 24.17 -30.34 5.96
N GLN A 107 23.70 -30.34 7.21
CA GLN A 107 24.26 -29.58 8.32
C GLN A 107 24.43 -28.08 7.98
N GLU A 108 23.43 -27.52 7.28
CA GLU A 108 23.45 -26.12 6.82
C GLU A 108 22.11 -25.41 7.08
N TRP A 109 22.17 -24.10 7.29
CA TRP A 109 20.99 -23.23 7.36
C TRP A 109 20.47 -22.92 5.96
N LYS A 110 19.40 -23.61 5.56
CA LYS A 110 18.76 -23.41 4.26
C LYS A 110 17.50 -22.58 4.36
N PRO A 111 17.12 -21.84 3.30
CA PRO A 111 15.87 -21.09 3.30
C PRO A 111 14.65 -22.03 3.42
N LYS A 112 13.58 -21.56 4.06
CA LYS A 112 12.33 -22.33 4.19
C LYS A 112 11.58 -22.46 2.86
N TYR A 113 11.68 -21.46 1.99
CA TYR A 113 11.03 -21.39 0.68
C TYR A 113 11.97 -20.73 -0.36
N GLY A 114 11.73 -20.96 -1.65
CA GLY A 114 12.55 -20.44 -2.74
C GLY A 114 13.66 -21.39 -3.20
N TYR A 115 14.69 -20.84 -3.85
CA TYR A 115 15.83 -21.60 -4.38
C TYR A 115 16.67 -22.24 -3.27
N ARG A 116 17.14 -23.47 -3.48
CA ARG A 116 17.90 -24.28 -2.50
C ARG A 116 17.25 -24.41 -1.11
N ARG A 117 15.91 -24.44 -1.04
CA ARG A 117 15.18 -24.64 0.23
C ARG A 117 15.47 -26.00 0.87
N ALA A 118 15.33 -26.07 2.19
CA ALA A 118 15.59 -27.28 2.97
C ALA A 118 14.78 -28.50 2.50
N GLU A 119 13.49 -28.33 2.24
CA GLU A 119 12.59 -29.42 1.84
C GLU A 119 12.32 -29.39 0.33
N ASN A 120 13.02 -30.22 -0.44
CA ASN A 120 12.84 -30.32 -1.88
C ASN A 120 12.21 -31.66 -2.28
N GLN A 121 10.87 -31.67 -2.34
CA GLN A 121 10.06 -32.82 -2.76
C GLN A 121 10.47 -33.40 -4.13
N SER A 122 11.05 -32.59 -5.02
CA SER A 122 11.53 -33.05 -6.34
C SER A 122 12.81 -33.90 -6.26
N LYS A 123 13.45 -33.99 -5.10
CA LYS A 123 14.63 -34.84 -4.86
C LYS A 123 14.30 -36.18 -4.20
N GLU A 124 13.03 -36.39 -3.82
CA GLU A 124 12.58 -37.67 -3.28
C GLU A 124 12.44 -38.66 -4.45
N TRP A 125 13.31 -39.66 -4.49
CA TRP A 125 13.36 -40.67 -5.56
C TRP A 125 12.55 -41.94 -5.23
N LEU A 126 12.13 -42.10 -3.97
CA LEU A 126 11.37 -43.23 -3.47
C LEU A 126 10.27 -42.73 -2.52
N ILE A 127 9.07 -43.26 -2.68
CA ILE A 127 7.96 -43.10 -1.73
C ILE A 127 7.61 -44.49 -1.22
N GLU A 128 7.71 -44.70 0.09
CA GLU A 128 7.27 -45.94 0.73
C GLU A 128 5.74 -45.99 0.74
N ILE A 129 5.19 -47.11 0.25
CA ILE A 129 3.74 -47.35 0.21
C ILE A 129 3.34 -47.96 1.55
N PRO A 130 2.40 -47.37 2.31
CA PRO A 130 1.89 -47.96 3.54
C PRO A 130 1.16 -49.29 3.26
N ASP A 131 1.29 -50.27 4.15
CA ASP A 131 0.80 -51.64 3.99
C ASP A 131 -0.70 -51.80 3.66
N GLN A 132 -1.53 -50.79 3.94
CA GLN A 132 -2.97 -50.78 3.67
C GLN A 132 -3.39 -50.05 2.39
N LYS A 133 -2.46 -49.50 1.61
CA LYS A 133 -2.79 -48.74 0.40
C LYS A 133 -2.53 -49.54 -0.87
N ASP A 134 -3.26 -49.19 -1.94
CA ASP A 134 -3.19 -49.84 -3.24
C ASP A 134 -1.79 -49.67 -3.89
N PRO A 135 -1.04 -50.77 -4.11
CA PRO A 135 0.29 -50.70 -4.71
C PRO A 135 0.30 -50.19 -6.17
N TYR A 136 -0.84 -50.23 -6.87
CA TYR A 136 -0.93 -49.87 -8.30
C TYR A 136 -1.21 -48.38 -8.55
N LYS A 137 -1.37 -47.57 -7.50
CA LYS A 137 -1.65 -46.13 -7.62
C LYS A 137 -0.36 -45.29 -7.69
N ASP A 138 -0.38 -44.23 -8.49
CA ASP A 138 0.73 -43.25 -8.55
C ASP A 138 0.65 -42.26 -7.37
N TYR A 139 1.49 -42.49 -6.36
CA TYR A 139 1.61 -41.65 -5.17
C TYR A 139 2.31 -40.31 -5.39
N PHE A 140 3.13 -40.17 -6.45
CA PHE A 140 3.73 -38.89 -6.79
C PHE A 140 2.67 -37.93 -7.36
N ALA A 141 1.81 -38.44 -8.24
CA ALA A 141 0.68 -37.68 -8.77
C ALA A 141 -0.31 -37.28 -7.66
N GLU A 142 -0.64 -38.20 -6.74
CA GLU A 142 -1.51 -37.90 -5.60
C GLU A 142 -0.94 -36.78 -4.71
N LYS A 143 0.36 -36.83 -4.37
CA LYS A 143 1.03 -35.79 -3.56
C LYS A 143 1.05 -34.44 -4.28
N ALA A 144 1.19 -34.43 -5.60
CA ALA A 144 1.14 -33.22 -6.41
C ALA A 144 -0.27 -32.60 -6.42
N GLU A 145 -1.31 -33.41 -6.59
CA GLU A 145 -2.71 -32.96 -6.56
C GLU A 145 -3.10 -32.46 -5.17
N GLU A 146 -2.75 -33.15 -4.07
CA GLU A 146 -3.01 -32.66 -2.71
C GLU A 146 -2.41 -31.27 -2.47
N LYS A 147 -1.21 -31.02 -2.99
CA LYS A 147 -0.54 -29.73 -2.88
C LYS A 147 -1.27 -28.66 -3.68
N ARG A 148 -1.73 -29.01 -4.89
CA ARG A 148 -2.55 -28.14 -5.73
C ARG A 148 -3.85 -27.78 -5.04
N GLU A 149 -4.54 -28.75 -4.44
CA GLU A 149 -5.76 -28.53 -3.66
C GLU A 149 -5.54 -27.63 -2.45
N LYS A 150 -4.44 -27.82 -1.70
CA LYS A 150 -4.07 -26.95 -0.57
C LYS A 150 -3.86 -25.50 -1.04
N ASN A 151 -3.18 -25.30 -2.17
CA ASN A 151 -2.99 -23.97 -2.77
C ASN A 151 -4.32 -23.36 -3.23
N ASN A 152 -5.17 -24.14 -3.90
CA ASN A 152 -6.50 -23.70 -4.35
C ASN A 152 -7.38 -23.29 -3.16
N LYS A 153 -7.34 -24.05 -2.07
CA LYS A 153 -8.05 -23.74 -0.83
C LYS A 153 -7.55 -22.44 -0.19
N GLN A 154 -6.24 -22.19 -0.21
CA GLN A 154 -5.65 -20.94 0.26
C GLN A 154 -6.11 -19.75 -0.58
N GLU A 155 -6.10 -19.89 -1.91
CA GLU A 155 -6.53 -18.81 -2.81
C GLU A 155 -8.04 -18.53 -2.67
N LEU A 156 -8.86 -19.58 -2.53
CA LEU A 156 -10.28 -19.42 -2.24
C LEU A 156 -10.53 -18.67 -0.92
N GLN A 157 -9.75 -18.94 0.13
CA GLN A 157 -9.85 -18.22 1.39
C GLN A 157 -9.39 -16.76 1.26
N ARG A 158 -8.34 -16.50 0.48
CA ARG A 158 -7.87 -15.15 0.17
C ARG A 158 -8.96 -14.35 -0.56
N LEU A 159 -9.57 -14.92 -1.59
CA LEU A 159 -10.68 -14.31 -2.33
C LEU A 159 -11.87 -14.00 -1.41
N LYS A 160 -12.23 -14.92 -0.50
CA LYS A 160 -13.29 -14.70 0.51
C LYS A 160 -12.97 -13.58 1.49
N ASN A 161 -11.71 -13.36 1.84
CA ASN A 161 -11.31 -12.24 2.70
C ASN A 161 -11.34 -10.91 1.94
N ILE A 162 -10.91 -10.90 0.68
CA ILE A 162 -10.97 -9.73 -0.20
C ILE A 162 -12.43 -9.32 -0.47
N SER A 163 -13.32 -10.28 -0.75
CA SER A 163 -14.74 -10.00 -0.98
C SER A 163 -15.41 -9.38 0.26
N ARG A 164 -15.04 -9.83 1.47
CA ARG A 164 -15.51 -9.23 2.73
C ARG A 164 -15.02 -7.79 2.89
N ALA A 165 -13.73 -7.54 2.67
CA ALA A 165 -13.13 -6.22 2.83
C ALA A 165 -13.61 -5.20 1.78
N SER A 166 -14.04 -5.66 0.60
CA SER A 166 -14.45 -4.79 -0.51
C SER A 166 -15.94 -4.44 -0.51
N ASN A 167 -16.75 -5.02 0.38
CA ASN A 167 -18.22 -4.85 0.39
C ASN A 167 -18.89 -5.05 -0.99
N LYS A 168 -18.24 -5.77 -1.92
CA LYS A 168 -18.86 -6.23 -3.16
C LYS A 168 -19.54 -7.56 -2.84
N SER A 169 -20.88 -7.52 -2.87
CA SER A 169 -21.85 -8.62 -3.02
C SER A 169 -21.36 -10.07 -2.77
N LYS A 170 -22.11 -10.78 -1.90
CA LYS A 170 -21.95 -12.20 -1.54
C LYS A 170 -21.45 -13.07 -2.71
N VAL A 171 -20.25 -13.64 -2.55
CA VAL A 171 -19.79 -14.78 -3.35
C VAL A 171 -20.81 -15.91 -3.17
N PRO A 172 -21.34 -16.53 -4.25
CA PRO A 172 -22.32 -17.60 -4.12
C PRO A 172 -21.70 -18.79 -3.40
N THR A 173 -22.21 -19.11 -2.22
CA THR A 173 -21.91 -20.35 -1.50
C THR A 173 -22.81 -21.44 -2.03
N GLY A 174 -22.24 -22.47 -2.66
CA GLY A 174 -22.98 -23.68 -3.05
C GLY A 174 -23.69 -24.30 -1.86
N ASN A 175 -24.95 -24.68 -2.08
CA ASN A 175 -25.87 -25.25 -1.09
C ASN A 175 -25.20 -26.35 -0.26
N ARG A 176 -24.98 -26.11 1.04
CA ARG A 176 -24.79 -27.20 1.99
C ARG A 176 -26.16 -27.85 2.18
N LYS A 177 -26.34 -29.07 1.67
CA LYS A 177 -27.46 -29.91 2.08
C LYS A 177 -27.36 -30.09 3.60
N VAL A 178 -28.30 -29.49 4.30
CA VAL A 178 -28.53 -29.76 5.73
C VAL A 178 -29.15 -31.16 5.75
N PHE A 179 -28.39 -32.15 6.19
CA PHE A 179 -29.00 -33.39 6.68
C PHE A 179 -29.71 -33.03 7.98
N LYS A 180 -31.01 -33.31 8.02
CA LYS A 180 -31.83 -33.23 9.22
C LYS A 180 -31.85 -34.65 9.80
N ASP A 181 -31.61 -34.74 11.10
CA ASP A 181 -31.76 -35.97 11.89
C ASP A 181 -33.21 -36.49 11.83
#